data_AF-A0A1Y5K2E7-F1
#
_entry.id   AF-A0A1Y5K2E7-F1
#
_cell.length_a   1.000
_cell.length_b   1.000
_cell.length_c   1.000
_cell.angle_alpha   90.00
_cell.angle_beta   90.00
_cell.angle_gamma   90.00
#
_symmetry.space_group_name_H-M   'P 1'
#
loop_
_entity.id
_entity.type
_entity.pdbx_description
1 polymer ?
#
loop_
_entity_poly.entity_id
_entity_poly.type
_entity_poly.pdbx_seq_one_letter_code
_entity_poly.pdbx_strand_id
1 'polypeptide(L)'
;MSVKIAKLEIENVKRVKAVKVEPTTSGLTIIGGNNEQGKSSILDSIAWGLGGNRYRPSQPARDGSAVPPYLHIVLSNGLIVERKGKNSDLKVIDPNGEKAGQQLLDSFVEELAIDLPKFMQSTNKEKAAILLRIIGVGDRLQQLEKAEQEVYNRRHAIGQIADQKAKFAKEQLFFPDAPKEPISASELIQQQQAILARNGENQRKRQQQAQIQAAYDNQSREIERIKAMLLEAESKFAQLGGDLYTANMDAIDLQDESTAELEANIQQIDEINRKVRANLDKDKAETDASDYRQQYEVLTGEINAVRQQKSELLENADLPLEGLSVEEGELVYMGKCWDNMSGSQQLKVSTAIVRKLKPQCGFILLDKLEQMDMATLRDFGAWLEQEGLQAIATRVSTGEECSIIIEDGYVAGQEGVMIQQPPGEIDPGEGWGTAPSPSWKAGEF
;
A
#
# COMPACT_ATOMS: atom_id res chain seq x y z
N MET A 1 22.33 -24.46 18.79
CA MET A 1 22.52 -23.82 20.11
C MET A 1 22.78 -22.35 19.89
N SER A 2 22.18 -21.48 20.70
CA SER A 2 22.46 -20.04 20.65
C SER A 2 23.79 -19.72 21.34
N VAL A 3 24.51 -18.73 20.82
CA VAL A 3 25.84 -18.31 21.28
C VAL A 3 25.70 -17.14 22.24
N LYS A 4 26.33 -17.23 23.40
CA LYS A 4 26.25 -16.26 24.50
C LYS A 4 27.64 -15.77 24.88
N ILE A 5 27.71 -14.67 25.64
CA ILE A 5 28.97 -14.15 26.18
C ILE A 5 29.26 -14.89 27.49
N ALA A 6 30.29 -15.74 27.48
CA ALA A 6 30.70 -16.51 28.66
C ALA A 6 31.62 -15.67 29.57
N LYS A 7 32.52 -14.89 28.98
CA LYS A 7 33.51 -14.10 29.72
C LYS A 7 33.84 -12.81 28.99
N LEU A 8 34.03 -11.75 29.76
CA LEU A 8 34.35 -10.41 29.27
C LEU A 8 35.50 -9.83 30.08
N GLU A 9 36.56 -9.40 29.40
CA GLU A 9 37.69 -8.68 29.96
C GLU A 9 37.92 -7.41 29.13
N ILE A 10 37.90 -6.26 29.80
CA ILE A 10 38.03 -4.94 29.19
C ILE A 10 39.06 -4.14 29.99
N GLU A 11 40.02 -3.52 29.30
CA GLU A 11 40.99 -2.65 29.94
C GLU A 11 41.28 -1.41 29.09
N ASN A 12 41.39 -0.25 29.75
CA ASN A 12 41.74 1.02 29.11
C ASN A 12 40.86 1.41 27.91
N VAL A 13 39.57 1.07 27.95
CA VAL A 13 38.60 1.44 26.90
C VAL A 13 37.65 2.52 27.40
N LYS A 14 37.67 3.70 26.77
CA LYS A 14 36.89 4.88 27.17
C LYS A 14 37.06 5.19 28.67
N ARG A 15 36.03 5.00 29.51
CA ARG A 15 36.11 5.22 30.96
C ARG A 15 36.46 3.97 31.77
N VAL A 16 36.54 2.80 31.13
CA VAL A 16 36.90 1.54 31.80
C VAL A 16 38.40 1.51 32.07
N LYS A 17 38.77 1.32 33.33
CA LYS A 17 40.16 1.08 33.73
C LYS A 17 40.48 -0.40 33.60
N ALA A 18 39.79 -1.25 34.35
CA ALA A 18 39.84 -2.70 34.20
C ALA A 18 38.53 -3.33 34.68
N VAL A 19 37.93 -4.18 33.85
CA VAL A 19 36.68 -4.88 34.16
C VAL A 19 36.82 -6.32 33.71
N LYS A 20 36.55 -7.25 34.64
CA LYS A 20 36.43 -8.68 34.36
C LYS A 20 35.07 -9.16 34.85
N VAL A 21 34.27 -9.67 33.93
CA VAL A 21 32.87 -10.02 34.15
C VAL A 21 32.56 -11.36 33.50
N GLU A 22 31.86 -12.21 34.25
CA GLU A 22 31.24 -13.44 33.76
C GLU A 22 29.72 -13.25 33.88
N PRO A 23 29.04 -12.82 32.80
CA PRO A 23 27.60 -12.58 32.85
C PRO A 23 26.83 -13.89 33.07
N THR A 24 25.60 -13.79 33.58
CA THR A 24 24.74 -14.96 33.77
C THR A 24 24.48 -15.65 32.43
N THR A 25 24.45 -16.98 32.40
CA THR A 25 24.25 -17.76 31.17
C THR A 25 22.84 -17.59 30.59
N SER A 26 21.87 -17.13 31.37
CA SER A 26 20.53 -16.73 30.92
C SER A 26 19.98 -15.68 31.87
N GLY A 27 18.94 -14.97 31.44
CA GLY A 27 18.31 -13.91 32.21
C GLY A 27 19.04 -12.59 32.07
N LEU A 28 18.92 -11.75 33.10
CA LEU A 28 19.34 -10.36 33.09
C LEU A 28 20.58 -10.15 33.98
N THR A 29 21.70 -9.75 33.39
CA THR A 29 22.87 -9.25 34.11
C THR A 29 22.84 -7.72 34.11
N ILE A 30 22.70 -7.10 35.28
CA ILE A 30 22.63 -5.64 35.42
C ILE A 30 23.99 -5.09 35.88
N ILE A 31 24.56 -4.20 35.07
CA ILE A 31 25.72 -3.38 35.39
C ILE A 31 25.22 -2.06 35.99
N GLY A 32 25.33 -1.96 37.30
CA GLY A 32 25.02 -0.79 38.13
C GLY A 32 26.19 0.17 38.31
N GLY A 33 25.91 1.29 38.96
CA GLY A 33 26.84 2.38 39.26
C GLY A 33 26.23 3.75 39.00
N ASN A 34 26.85 4.80 39.54
CA ASN A 34 26.44 6.18 39.29
C ASN A 34 26.74 6.61 37.85
N ASN A 35 26.24 7.79 37.46
CA ASN A 35 26.59 8.38 36.17
C ASN A 35 28.11 8.56 36.06
N GLU A 36 28.60 8.50 34.82
CA GLU A 36 30.01 8.71 34.46
C GLU A 36 31.02 7.66 34.98
N GLN A 37 30.56 6.61 35.67
CA GLN A 37 31.46 5.56 36.19
C GLN A 37 31.97 4.56 35.14
N GLY A 38 31.48 4.61 33.91
CA GLY A 38 31.94 3.74 32.81
C GLY A 38 31.01 2.59 32.42
N LYS A 39 29.78 2.52 32.95
CA LYS A 39 28.78 1.49 32.61
C LYS A 39 28.54 1.34 31.10
N SER A 40 28.15 2.42 30.41
CA SER A 40 27.93 2.37 28.95
C SER A 40 29.21 2.12 28.17
N SER A 41 30.39 2.43 28.74
CA SER A 41 31.67 2.08 28.12
C SER A 41 31.91 0.58 28.07
N ILE A 42 31.30 -0.20 28.97
CA ILE A 42 31.32 -1.67 28.92
C ILE A 42 30.47 -2.17 27.75
N LEU A 43 29.25 -1.68 27.58
CA LEU A 43 28.41 -2.06 26.44
C LEU A 43 29.05 -1.66 25.11
N ASP A 44 29.59 -0.44 25.00
CA ASP A 44 30.32 0.02 23.81
C ASP A 44 31.53 -0.87 23.49
N SER A 45 32.20 -1.37 24.52
CA SER A 45 33.35 -2.27 24.40
C SER A 45 32.93 -3.64 23.84
N ILE A 46 31.82 -4.19 24.34
CA ILE A 46 31.25 -5.43 23.80
C ILE A 46 30.82 -5.22 22.34
N ALA A 47 30.13 -4.10 22.06
CA ALA A 47 29.70 -3.75 20.72
C ALA A 47 30.86 -3.60 19.73
N TRP A 48 31.95 -2.94 20.14
CA TRP A 48 33.15 -2.79 19.32
C TRP A 48 33.90 -4.12 19.11
N GLY A 49 33.92 -4.98 20.13
CA GLY A 49 34.47 -6.33 20.03
C GLY A 49 33.69 -7.16 19.00
N LEU A 50 32.38 -7.26 19.17
CA LEU A 50 31.54 -8.20 18.42
C LEU A 50 31.07 -7.67 17.06
N GLY A 51 30.84 -6.36 16.93
CA GLY A 51 30.37 -5.72 15.70
C GLY A 51 31.47 -5.14 14.81
N GLY A 52 32.73 -5.32 15.18
CA GLY A 52 33.87 -4.86 14.39
C GLY A 52 34.01 -3.34 14.32
N ASN A 53 34.63 -2.84 13.24
CA ASN A 53 34.97 -1.42 13.12
C ASN A 53 33.77 -0.48 12.95
N ARG A 54 32.58 -0.98 12.60
CA ARG A 54 31.35 -0.18 12.54
C ARG A 54 30.99 0.42 13.92
N TYR A 55 31.37 -0.26 14.99
CA TYR A 55 31.12 0.15 16.38
C TYR A 55 32.37 0.70 17.07
N ARG A 56 33.42 1.04 16.30
CA ARG A 56 34.64 1.61 16.88
C ARG A 56 34.35 3.01 17.43
N PRO A 57 34.59 3.28 18.73
CA PRO A 57 34.53 4.62 19.26
C PRO A 57 35.52 5.54 18.53
N SER A 58 35.17 6.82 18.37
CA SER A 58 36.08 7.83 17.79
C SER A 58 37.41 7.88 18.53
N GLN A 59 37.34 7.80 19.86
CA GLN A 59 38.49 7.69 20.75
C GLN A 59 38.28 6.48 21.68
N PRO A 60 38.80 5.29 21.31
CA PRO A 60 38.61 4.07 22.10
C PRO A 60 39.52 4.01 23.33
N ALA A 61 40.70 4.63 23.27
CA ALA A 61 41.64 4.67 24.38
C ALA A 61 41.11 5.53 25.53
N ARG A 62 41.35 5.06 26.76
CA ARG A 62 41.07 5.83 27.97
C ARG A 62 41.97 7.07 28.03
N ASP A 63 41.36 8.21 28.33
CA ASP A 63 42.07 9.47 28.49
C ASP A 63 43.15 9.36 29.58
N GLY A 64 44.37 9.76 29.23
CA GLY A 64 45.54 9.73 30.12
C GLY A 64 46.18 8.34 30.31
N SER A 65 45.73 7.28 29.61
CA SER A 65 46.41 5.97 29.66
C SER A 65 47.49 5.84 28.58
N ALA A 66 48.68 5.39 28.97
CA ALA A 66 49.76 5.03 28.03
C ALA A 66 49.61 3.60 27.49
N VAL A 67 48.75 2.79 28.10
CA VAL A 67 48.49 1.39 27.73
C VAL A 67 47.35 1.35 26.70
N PRO A 68 47.54 0.68 25.55
CA PRO A 68 46.50 0.62 24.52
C PRO A 68 45.25 -0.16 25.00
N PRO A 69 44.08 0.08 24.39
CA PRO A 69 42.85 -0.66 24.67
C PRO A 69 43.04 -2.18 24.59
N TYR A 70 42.48 -2.88 25.57
CA TYR A 70 42.35 -4.33 25.59
C TYR A 70 40.89 -4.75 25.60
N LEU A 71 40.54 -5.71 24.76
CA LEU A 71 39.28 -6.42 24.83
C LEU A 71 39.53 -7.91 24.65
N HIS A 72 38.92 -8.73 25.49
CA HIS A 72 38.91 -10.17 25.35
C HIS A 72 37.53 -10.71 25.74
N ILE A 73 36.83 -11.27 24.76
CA ILE A 73 35.48 -11.81 24.90
C ILE A 73 35.53 -13.29 24.55
N VAL A 74 35.04 -14.14 25.44
CA VAL A 74 34.87 -15.57 25.18
C VAL A 74 33.40 -15.85 25.00
N LEU A 75 33.04 -16.44 23.87
CA LEU A 75 31.69 -16.87 23.56
C LEU A 75 31.47 -18.32 24.02
N SER A 76 30.22 -18.68 24.30
CA SER A 76 29.84 -20.00 24.84
C SER A 76 30.12 -21.17 23.89
N ASN A 77 30.33 -20.90 22.60
CA ASN A 77 30.73 -21.90 21.62
C ASN A 77 32.26 -22.05 21.50
N GLY A 78 33.05 -21.35 22.34
CA GLY A 78 34.51 -21.38 22.34
C GLY A 78 35.18 -20.35 21.44
N LEU A 79 34.42 -19.54 20.68
CA LEU A 79 35.01 -18.43 19.92
C LEU A 79 35.57 -17.38 20.86
N ILE A 80 36.79 -16.92 20.58
CA ILE A 80 37.44 -15.86 21.32
C ILE A 80 37.59 -14.65 20.41
N VAL A 81 37.14 -13.49 20.89
CA VAL A 81 37.28 -12.21 20.21
C VAL A 81 38.22 -11.34 21.03
N GLU A 82 39.35 -11.00 20.45
CA GLU A 82 40.41 -10.24 21.11
C GLU A 82 40.72 -8.96 20.32
N ARG A 83 40.84 -7.83 21.01
CA ARG A 83 41.44 -6.60 20.47
C ARG A 83 42.62 -6.21 21.34
N LYS A 84 43.81 -6.19 20.75
CA LYS A 84 45.05 -5.82 21.46
C LYS A 84 46.08 -5.17 20.54
N GLY A 85 47.10 -4.57 21.14
CA GLY A 85 48.19 -3.89 20.44
C GLY A 85 47.90 -2.42 20.16
N LYS A 86 48.88 -1.72 19.57
CA LYS A 86 48.87 -0.25 19.38
C LYS A 86 47.63 0.28 18.64
N ASN A 87 47.11 -0.51 17.69
CA ASN A 87 45.93 -0.16 16.90
C ASN A 87 44.64 -0.85 17.38
N SER A 88 44.73 -1.68 18.42
CA SER A 88 43.62 -2.51 18.91
C SER A 88 43.00 -3.39 17.81
N ASP A 89 43.87 -4.06 17.05
CA ASP A 89 43.49 -4.91 15.93
C ASP A 89 42.61 -6.08 16.38
N LEU A 90 41.56 -6.35 15.61
CA LEU A 90 40.62 -7.44 15.89
C LEU A 90 41.24 -8.80 15.52
N LYS A 91 41.19 -9.74 16.45
CA LYS A 91 41.55 -11.14 16.25
C LYS A 91 40.36 -11.98 16.70
N VAL A 92 39.83 -12.79 15.78
CA VAL A 92 38.85 -13.83 16.11
C VAL A 92 39.60 -15.15 16.09
N ILE A 93 39.46 -15.94 17.14
CA ILE A 93 40.12 -17.23 17.32
C ILE A 93 39.02 -18.28 17.48
N ASP A 94 39.09 -19.35 16.70
CA ASP A 94 38.15 -20.46 16.77
C ASP A 94 38.40 -21.37 17.99
N PRO A 95 37.48 -22.31 18.30
CA PRO A 95 37.67 -23.23 19.42
C PRO A 95 38.90 -24.14 19.30
N ASN A 96 39.47 -24.29 18.09
CA ASN A 96 40.68 -25.08 17.83
C ASN A 96 41.97 -24.26 18.00
N GLY A 97 41.86 -22.95 18.23
CA GLY A 97 42.98 -22.02 18.37
C GLY A 97 43.46 -21.40 17.05
N GLU A 98 42.76 -21.62 15.94
CA GLU A 98 43.07 -21.04 14.65
C GLU A 98 42.46 -19.65 14.48
N LYS A 99 43.12 -18.79 13.69
CA LYS A 99 42.60 -17.45 13.40
C LYS A 99 41.40 -17.55 12.46
N ALA A 100 40.25 -17.08 12.91
CA ALA A 100 39.06 -16.94 12.11
C ALA A 100 38.88 -15.50 11.60
N GLY A 101 38.11 -15.34 10.53
CA GLY A 101 37.68 -14.04 10.04
C GLY A 101 36.46 -13.49 10.81
N GLN A 102 36.24 -12.17 10.72
CA GLN A 102 35.04 -11.54 11.29
C GLN A 102 33.74 -12.14 10.71
N GLN A 103 33.75 -12.64 9.47
CA GLN A 103 32.58 -13.30 8.86
C GLN A 103 32.07 -14.50 9.68
N LEU A 104 32.96 -15.25 10.34
CA LEU A 104 32.54 -16.34 11.22
C LEU A 104 31.79 -15.80 12.44
N LEU A 105 32.28 -14.70 13.02
CA LEU A 105 31.63 -14.02 14.14
C LEU A 105 30.26 -13.46 13.72
N ASP A 106 30.19 -12.82 12.56
CA ASP A 106 28.95 -12.24 12.00
C ASP A 106 27.86 -13.30 11.76
N SER A 107 28.23 -14.58 11.61
CA SER A 107 27.25 -15.67 11.51
C SER A 107 26.48 -15.91 12.83
N PHE A 108 27.13 -15.68 13.97
CA PHE A 108 26.56 -15.92 15.31
C PHE A 108 26.04 -14.65 15.99
N VAL A 109 26.47 -13.48 15.54
CA VAL A 109 26.11 -12.19 16.16
C VAL A 109 25.16 -11.41 15.25
N GLU A 110 24.14 -10.77 15.85
CA GLU A 110 23.19 -9.92 15.14
C GLU A 110 23.42 -8.43 15.44
N GLU A 111 23.36 -7.58 14.42
CA GLU A 111 23.63 -6.14 14.57
C GLU A 111 22.67 -5.48 15.57
N LEU A 112 21.40 -5.86 15.49
CA LEU A 112 20.36 -5.34 16.40
C LEU A 112 20.51 -5.86 17.84
N ALA A 113 21.17 -7.00 18.04
CA ALA A 113 21.47 -7.52 19.38
C ALA A 113 22.58 -6.72 20.07
N ILE A 114 23.48 -6.14 19.27
CA ILE A 114 24.57 -5.27 19.72
C ILE A 114 24.05 -3.86 20.02
N ASP A 115 23.10 -3.37 19.21
CA ASP A 115 22.57 -2.01 19.31
C ASP A 115 21.04 -1.99 19.14
N LEU A 116 20.37 -2.40 20.21
CA LEU A 116 18.90 -2.33 20.30
C LEU A 116 18.37 -0.89 20.29
N PRO A 117 19.03 0.11 20.90
CA PRO A 117 18.59 1.51 20.83
C PRO A 117 18.39 2.00 19.40
N LYS A 118 19.29 1.63 18.47
CA LYS A 118 19.14 1.96 17.04
C LYS A 118 17.87 1.39 16.43
N PHE A 119 17.48 0.16 16.79
CA PHE A 119 16.20 -0.42 16.36
C PHE A 119 15.02 0.35 16.95
N MET A 120 15.06 0.67 18.25
CA MET A 120 13.96 1.40 18.89
C MET A 120 13.74 2.80 18.29
N GLN A 121 14.82 3.46 17.88
CA GLN A 121 14.81 4.79 17.28
C GLN A 121 14.52 4.79 15.77
N SER A 122 14.48 3.64 15.10
CA SER A 122 14.16 3.57 13.67
C SER A 122 12.72 3.98 13.41
N THR A 123 12.37 4.24 12.15
CA THR A 123 10.99 4.60 11.79
C THR A 123 10.03 3.43 11.96
N ASN A 124 8.73 3.68 12.18
CA ASN A 124 7.72 2.62 12.32
C ASN A 124 7.71 1.69 11.09
N LYS A 125 7.87 2.24 9.90
CA LYS A 125 7.98 1.49 8.64
C LYS A 125 9.18 0.54 8.62
N GLU A 126 10.36 1.01 9.06
CA GLU A 126 11.54 0.15 9.13
C GLU A 126 11.36 -0.98 10.14
N LYS A 127 10.73 -0.72 11.29
CA LYS A 127 10.42 -1.73 12.30
C LYS A 127 9.49 -2.82 11.75
N ALA A 128 8.39 -2.41 11.09
CA ALA A 128 7.45 -3.32 10.47
C ALA A 128 8.11 -4.12 9.32
N ALA A 129 8.91 -3.47 8.47
CA ALA A 129 9.63 -4.13 7.39
C ALA A 129 10.61 -5.20 7.92
N ILE A 130 11.32 -4.93 9.01
CA ILE A 130 12.19 -5.92 9.66
C ILE A 130 11.37 -7.12 10.13
N LEU A 131 10.23 -6.91 10.80
CA LEU A 131 9.36 -8.00 11.25
C LEU A 131 8.82 -8.83 10.07
N LEU A 132 8.31 -8.17 9.02
CA LEU A 132 7.77 -8.84 7.83
C LEU A 132 8.83 -9.67 7.09
N ARG A 133 10.07 -9.19 7.05
CA ARG A 133 11.21 -9.93 6.49
C ARG A 133 11.53 -11.18 7.30
N ILE A 134 11.46 -11.08 8.63
CA ILE A 134 11.75 -12.21 9.54
C ILE A 134 10.74 -13.34 9.35
N ILE A 135 9.46 -12.98 9.21
CA ILE A 135 8.36 -13.93 9.05
C ILE A 135 8.32 -14.52 7.62
N GLY A 136 9.01 -13.89 6.66
CA GLY A 136 9.05 -14.34 5.27
C GLY A 136 7.78 -14.05 4.47
N VAL A 137 6.88 -13.21 5.01
CA VAL A 137 5.61 -12.84 4.36
C VAL A 137 5.68 -11.50 3.62
N GLY A 138 6.81 -10.78 3.72
CA GLY A 138 6.96 -9.43 3.15
C GLY A 138 6.57 -9.31 1.68
N ASP A 139 7.10 -10.18 0.82
CA ASP A 139 6.82 -10.14 -0.63
C ASP A 139 5.33 -10.42 -0.93
N ARG A 140 4.74 -11.39 -0.22
CA ARG A 140 3.34 -11.77 -0.39
C ARG A 140 2.40 -10.68 0.14
N LEU A 141 2.75 -10.06 1.27
CA LEU A 141 1.99 -8.93 1.80
C LEU A 141 2.04 -7.73 0.84
N GLN A 142 3.21 -7.43 0.27
CA GLN A 142 3.35 -6.34 -0.70
C GLN A 142 2.52 -6.59 -1.98
N GLN A 143 2.42 -7.85 -2.43
CA GLN A 143 1.54 -8.22 -3.54
C GLN A 143 0.06 -8.01 -3.19
N LEU A 144 -0.36 -8.40 -1.99
CA LEU A 144 -1.73 -8.21 -1.52
C LEU A 144 -2.08 -6.72 -1.33
N GLU A 145 -1.15 -5.90 -0.83
CA GLU A 145 -1.33 -4.44 -0.73
C GLU A 145 -1.48 -3.78 -2.11
N LYS A 146 -0.67 -4.19 -3.09
CA LYS A 146 -0.83 -3.72 -4.47
C LYS A 146 -2.18 -4.12 -5.05
N ALA A 147 -2.58 -5.38 -4.87
CA ALA A 147 -3.87 -5.88 -5.32
C ALA A 147 -5.02 -5.11 -4.66
N GLU A 148 -4.97 -4.87 -3.34
CA GLU A 148 -5.98 -4.07 -2.64
C GLU A 148 -6.05 -2.66 -3.21
N GLN A 149 -4.90 -2.00 -3.42
CA GLN A 149 -4.86 -0.64 -3.96
C GLN A 149 -5.45 -0.58 -5.37
N GLU A 150 -5.16 -1.56 -6.23
CA GLU A 150 -5.72 -1.65 -7.57
C GLU A 150 -7.24 -1.83 -7.55
N VAL A 151 -7.75 -2.76 -6.75
CA VAL A 151 -9.20 -2.99 -6.61
C VAL A 151 -9.87 -1.78 -5.97
N TYR A 152 -9.26 -1.14 -4.98
CA TYR A 152 -9.74 0.10 -4.38
C TYR A 152 -9.88 1.23 -5.41
N ASN A 153 -8.85 1.45 -6.22
CA ASN A 153 -8.86 2.47 -7.27
C ASN A 153 -9.96 2.21 -8.30
N ARG A 154 -10.13 0.95 -8.73
CA ARG A 154 -11.22 0.53 -9.63
C ARG A 154 -12.59 0.76 -8.98
N ARG A 155 -12.76 0.34 -7.72
CA ARG A 155 -14.01 0.53 -6.97
C ARG A 155 -14.36 2.01 -6.83
N HIS A 156 -13.38 2.85 -6.55
CA HIS A 156 -13.58 4.29 -6.44
C HIS A 156 -14.08 4.90 -7.75
N ALA A 157 -13.44 4.55 -8.88
CA ALA A 157 -13.88 5.00 -10.20
C ALA A 157 -15.30 4.51 -10.55
N ILE A 158 -15.59 3.22 -10.32
CA ILE A 158 -16.92 2.65 -10.55
C ILE A 158 -17.97 3.29 -9.66
N GLY A 159 -17.65 3.58 -8.39
CA GLY A 159 -18.55 4.27 -7.47
C GLY A 159 -18.92 5.68 -7.96
N GLN A 160 -17.95 6.43 -8.48
CA GLN A 160 -18.20 7.75 -9.08
C GLN A 160 -19.13 7.64 -10.32
N ILE A 161 -18.88 6.66 -11.19
CA ILE A 161 -19.69 6.43 -12.40
C ILE A 161 -21.12 5.99 -12.02
N ALA A 162 -21.26 5.08 -11.06
CA ALA A 162 -22.54 4.61 -10.56
C ALA A 162 -23.39 5.77 -10.01
N ASP A 163 -22.77 6.64 -9.19
CA ASP A 163 -23.43 7.83 -8.64
C ASP A 163 -23.88 8.80 -9.74
N GLN A 164 -23.04 9.02 -10.75
CA GLN A 164 -23.37 9.89 -11.88
C GLN A 164 -24.53 9.32 -12.71
N LYS A 165 -24.49 8.01 -13.02
CA LYS A 165 -25.53 7.31 -13.79
C LYS A 165 -26.85 7.24 -13.03
N ALA A 166 -26.82 7.02 -11.72
CA ALA A 166 -28.00 7.03 -10.88
C ALA A 166 -28.67 8.40 -10.81
N LYS A 167 -27.89 9.49 -10.74
CA LYS A 167 -28.42 10.87 -10.82
C LYS A 167 -29.05 11.15 -12.19
N PHE A 168 -28.35 10.78 -13.27
CA PHE A 168 -28.86 10.93 -14.63
C PHE A 168 -30.18 10.18 -14.84
N ALA A 169 -30.30 8.93 -14.36
CA ALA A 169 -31.52 8.15 -14.46
C ALA A 169 -32.69 8.78 -13.67
N LYS A 170 -32.43 9.34 -12.48
CA LYS A 170 -33.45 10.04 -11.67
C LYS A 170 -33.97 11.31 -12.31
N GLU A 171 -33.15 12.00 -13.10
CA GLU A 171 -33.51 13.24 -13.79
C GLU A 171 -34.30 13.00 -15.09
N GLN A 172 -34.38 11.76 -15.58
CA GLN A 172 -35.15 11.42 -16.78
C GLN A 172 -36.67 11.53 -16.54
N LEU A 173 -37.36 12.11 -17.52
CA LEU A 173 -38.81 12.25 -17.55
C LEU A 173 -39.46 10.86 -17.68
N PHE A 174 -40.48 10.60 -16.87
CA PHE A 174 -41.24 9.36 -16.89
C PHE A 174 -42.72 9.65 -17.09
N PHE A 175 -43.32 9.00 -18.08
CA PHE A 175 -44.72 9.14 -18.44
C PHE A 175 -45.50 7.86 -18.07
N PRO A 176 -46.26 7.84 -16.96
CA PRO A 176 -46.91 6.61 -16.48
C PRO A 176 -48.02 6.09 -17.40
N ASP A 177 -48.60 6.96 -18.24
CA ASP A 177 -49.73 6.62 -19.11
C ASP A 177 -49.32 6.13 -20.51
N ALA A 178 -48.01 6.04 -20.78
CA ALA A 178 -47.50 5.61 -22.08
C ALA A 178 -47.46 4.07 -22.21
N PRO A 179 -47.87 3.49 -23.36
CA PRO A 179 -47.77 2.06 -23.62
C PRO A 179 -46.34 1.52 -23.53
N LYS A 180 -46.17 0.22 -23.28
CA LYS A 180 -44.85 -0.42 -23.14
C LYS A 180 -44.09 -0.56 -24.47
N GLU A 181 -44.81 -0.56 -25.59
CA GLU A 181 -44.24 -0.72 -26.94
C GLU A 181 -44.77 0.37 -27.87
N PRO A 182 -43.96 0.87 -28.82
CA PRO A 182 -44.38 1.89 -29.77
C PRO A 182 -45.50 1.39 -30.68
N ILE A 183 -46.50 2.24 -30.90
CA ILE A 183 -47.67 1.93 -31.74
C ILE A 183 -47.30 2.21 -33.20
N SER A 184 -47.57 1.23 -34.08
CA SER A 184 -47.31 1.33 -35.52
C SER A 184 -48.36 2.18 -36.23
N ALA A 185 -47.97 3.33 -36.78
CA ALA A 185 -48.83 4.20 -37.60
C ALA A 185 -48.85 3.79 -39.10
N SER A 186 -48.18 2.70 -39.47
CA SER A 186 -47.95 2.33 -40.87
C SER A 186 -49.24 2.09 -41.68
N GLU A 187 -50.25 1.46 -41.07
CA GLU A 187 -51.55 1.20 -41.71
C GLU A 187 -52.36 2.49 -41.92
N LEU A 188 -52.35 3.41 -40.95
CA LEU A 188 -53.07 4.69 -41.04
C LEU A 188 -52.44 5.63 -42.07
N ILE A 189 -51.10 5.62 -42.19
CA ILE A 189 -50.38 6.39 -43.22
C ILE A 189 -50.72 5.88 -44.62
N GLN A 190 -50.80 4.55 -44.82
CA GLN A 190 -51.21 3.98 -46.11
C GLN A 190 -52.66 4.34 -46.48
N GLN A 191 -53.57 4.33 -45.51
CA GLN A 191 -54.97 4.73 -45.71
C GLN A 191 -55.08 6.22 -46.09
N GLN A 192 -54.34 7.10 -45.42
CA GLN A 192 -54.31 8.53 -45.76
C GLN A 192 -53.79 8.76 -47.19
N GLN A 193 -52.71 8.08 -47.59
CA GLN A 193 -52.16 8.19 -48.95
C GLN A 193 -53.16 7.73 -50.03
N ALA A 194 -53.91 6.66 -49.76
CA ALA A 194 -54.94 6.17 -50.67
C ALA A 194 -56.11 7.15 -50.84
N ILE A 195 -56.55 7.79 -49.76
CA ILE A 195 -57.62 8.81 -49.79
C ILE A 195 -57.16 10.06 -50.54
N LEU A 196 -55.94 10.55 -50.28
CA LEU A 196 -55.36 11.70 -50.99
C LEU A 196 -55.23 11.45 -52.50
N ALA A 197 -54.84 10.22 -52.90
CA ALA A 197 -54.78 9.84 -54.30
C ALA A 197 -56.17 9.86 -54.98
N ARG A 198 -57.21 9.32 -54.33
CA ARG A 198 -58.60 9.35 -54.84
C ARG A 198 -59.13 10.77 -54.96
N ASN A 199 -58.89 11.61 -53.95
CA ASN A 199 -59.34 13.01 -53.95
C ASN A 199 -58.65 13.82 -55.06
N GLY A 200 -57.35 13.57 -55.31
CA GLY A 200 -56.63 14.17 -56.43
C GLY A 200 -57.20 13.78 -57.81
N GLU A 201 -57.57 12.51 -58.00
CA GLU A 201 -58.24 12.07 -59.24
C GLU A 201 -59.63 12.67 -59.42
N ASN A 202 -60.41 12.77 -58.35
CA ASN A 202 -61.74 13.40 -58.37
C ASN A 202 -61.66 14.89 -58.73
N GLN A 203 -60.68 15.60 -58.18
CA GLN A 203 -60.44 17.01 -58.52
C GLN A 203 -60.06 17.18 -60.00
N ARG A 204 -59.22 16.28 -60.54
CA ARG A 204 -58.87 16.27 -61.97
C ARG A 204 -60.08 16.06 -62.87
N LYS A 205 -60.98 15.13 -62.51
CA LYS A 205 -62.24 14.89 -63.24
C LYS A 205 -63.16 16.11 -63.22
N ARG A 206 -63.30 16.80 -62.07
CA ARG A 206 -64.06 18.05 -61.96
C ARG A 206 -63.49 19.17 -62.84
N GLN A 207 -62.16 19.33 -62.88
CA GLN A 207 -61.52 20.32 -63.74
C GLN A 207 -61.74 20.02 -65.23
N GLN A 208 -61.67 18.75 -65.63
CA GLN A 208 -61.91 18.33 -67.01
C GLN A 208 -63.37 18.55 -67.42
N GLN A 209 -64.33 18.27 -66.52
CA GLN A 209 -65.74 18.59 -66.74
C GLN A 209 -65.95 20.09 -66.96
N ALA A 210 -65.39 20.95 -66.10
CA ALA A 210 -65.52 22.40 -66.22
C ALA A 210 -64.93 22.93 -67.55
N GLN A 211 -63.81 22.36 -68.01
CA GLN A 211 -63.21 22.71 -69.31
C GLN A 211 -64.09 22.29 -70.49
N ILE A 212 -64.66 21.08 -70.45
CA ILE A 212 -65.55 20.58 -71.49
C ILE A 212 -66.84 21.41 -71.54
N GLN A 213 -67.39 21.78 -70.38
CA GLN A 213 -68.59 22.64 -70.31
C GLN A 213 -68.30 24.03 -70.90
N ALA A 214 -67.17 24.65 -70.57
CA ALA A 214 -66.80 25.94 -71.14
C ALA A 214 -66.57 25.87 -72.66
N ALA A 215 -65.97 24.77 -73.14
CA ALA A 215 -65.82 24.52 -74.57
C ALA A 215 -67.18 24.30 -75.26
N TYR A 216 -68.09 23.56 -74.62
CA TYR A 216 -69.46 23.34 -75.09
C TYR A 216 -70.24 24.66 -75.17
N ASP A 217 -70.17 25.51 -74.15
CA ASP A 217 -70.88 26.80 -74.13
C ASP A 217 -70.34 27.78 -75.19
N ASN A 218 -69.02 27.78 -75.41
CA ASN A 218 -68.40 28.57 -76.47
C ASN A 218 -68.79 28.04 -77.86
N GLN A 219 -68.76 26.72 -78.05
CA GLN A 219 -69.17 26.12 -79.30
C GLN A 219 -70.68 26.26 -79.54
N SER A 220 -71.49 26.25 -78.49
CA SER A 220 -72.94 26.52 -78.58
C SER A 220 -73.22 27.97 -78.99
N ARG A 221 -72.42 28.94 -78.52
CA ARG A 221 -72.49 30.34 -78.99
C ARG A 221 -72.05 30.48 -80.44
N GLU A 222 -71.01 29.75 -80.84
CA GLU A 222 -70.57 29.71 -82.24
C GLU A 222 -71.60 29.01 -83.14
N ILE A 223 -72.27 27.98 -82.63
CA ILE A 223 -73.42 27.32 -83.29
C ILE A 223 -74.59 28.28 -83.39
N GLU A 224 -74.93 29.09 -82.38
CA GLU A 224 -75.98 30.12 -82.48
C GLU A 224 -75.64 31.16 -83.58
N ARG A 225 -74.38 31.59 -83.66
CA ARG A 225 -73.87 32.48 -84.72
C ARG A 225 -73.97 31.84 -86.10
N ILE A 226 -73.61 30.56 -86.20
CA ILE A 226 -73.72 29.78 -87.43
C ILE A 226 -75.19 29.47 -87.74
N LYS A 227 -76.07 29.25 -86.76
CA LYS A 227 -77.52 29.03 -86.92
C LYS A 227 -78.21 30.24 -87.54
N ALA A 228 -77.79 31.45 -87.20
CA ALA A 228 -78.24 32.65 -87.90
C ALA A 228 -77.85 32.64 -89.39
N MET A 229 -76.68 32.08 -89.72
CA MET A 229 -76.22 31.86 -91.10
C MET A 229 -76.81 30.59 -91.74
N LEU A 230 -77.23 29.63 -90.92
CA LEU A 230 -77.73 28.32 -91.32
C LEU A 230 -79.24 28.35 -91.50
N LEU A 231 -80.01 29.24 -90.87
CA LEU A 231 -81.43 29.48 -91.20
C LEU A 231 -81.60 29.89 -92.68
N GLU A 232 -80.54 30.47 -93.27
CA GLU A 232 -80.40 30.76 -94.70
C GLU A 232 -80.09 29.49 -95.54
N ALA A 233 -79.51 28.45 -94.93
CA ALA A 233 -79.06 27.21 -95.56
C ALA A 233 -79.88 25.94 -95.19
N GLU A 234 -80.70 25.95 -94.12
CA GLU A 234 -81.49 24.84 -93.57
C GLU A 234 -82.86 24.67 -94.23
N SER A 235 -83.14 25.45 -95.29
CA SER A 235 -83.99 24.98 -96.39
C SER A 235 -83.40 23.74 -97.08
N LYS A 236 -82.12 23.35 -96.85
CA LYS A 236 -81.45 22.27 -97.59
C LYS A 236 -81.09 21.00 -96.82
N PHE A 237 -81.27 20.86 -95.50
CA PHE A 237 -80.67 19.69 -94.81
C PHE A 237 -81.53 19.01 -93.74
N ALA A 238 -82.83 18.88 -94.03
CA ALA A 238 -83.76 18.02 -93.32
C ALA A 238 -83.40 16.49 -93.35
N GLN A 239 -82.17 16.09 -93.03
CA GLN A 239 -81.70 14.72 -93.34
C GLN A 239 -80.75 13.99 -92.38
N LEU A 240 -80.41 14.44 -91.17
CA LEU A 240 -79.59 13.61 -90.25
C LEU A 240 -80.02 13.70 -88.78
N GLY A 241 -81.15 13.06 -88.46
CA GLY A 241 -81.55 12.72 -87.09
C GLY A 241 -81.22 11.25 -86.77
N GLY A 242 -80.42 11.00 -85.72
CA GLY A 242 -80.07 9.63 -85.29
C GLY A 242 -79.33 9.51 -83.95
N ASP A 243 -78.28 10.29 -83.70
CA ASP A 243 -77.33 9.96 -82.62
C ASP A 243 -77.33 10.97 -81.46
N LEU A 244 -78.42 11.05 -80.70
CA LEU A 244 -78.50 11.92 -79.51
C LEU A 244 -79.14 11.26 -78.27
N TYR A 245 -79.16 9.92 -78.21
CA TYR A 245 -79.81 9.18 -77.11
C TYR A 245 -78.84 8.54 -76.09
N THR A 246 -77.52 8.55 -76.31
CA THR A 246 -76.58 7.76 -75.47
C THR A 246 -75.53 8.61 -74.73
N ALA A 247 -75.90 9.78 -74.20
CA ALA A 247 -74.94 10.59 -73.42
C ALA A 247 -75.60 11.48 -72.36
N ASN A 248 -76.49 10.92 -71.53
CA ASN A 248 -77.07 11.72 -70.42
C ASN A 248 -77.34 10.94 -69.13
N MET A 249 -76.41 10.08 -68.72
CA MET A 249 -76.27 9.58 -67.34
C MET A 249 -74.78 9.37 -67.09
N ASP A 250 -74.17 10.27 -66.31
CA ASP A 250 -73.07 10.00 -65.36
C ASP A 250 -72.46 11.34 -64.91
N ALA A 251 -73.06 11.98 -63.89
CA ALA A 251 -72.42 13.11 -63.19
C ALA A 251 -73.08 13.50 -61.84
N ILE A 252 -73.59 12.58 -61.00
CA ILE A 252 -74.16 12.96 -59.69
C ILE A 252 -73.53 12.31 -58.44
N ASP A 253 -72.72 11.25 -58.53
CA ASP A 253 -72.18 10.61 -57.31
C ASP A 253 -70.65 10.73 -57.14
N LEU A 254 -70.16 11.92 -56.78
CA LEU A 254 -68.78 12.10 -56.28
C LEU A 254 -68.77 12.95 -55.00
N GLN A 255 -68.78 12.26 -53.85
CA GLN A 255 -68.50 12.84 -52.53
C GLN A 255 -67.03 12.60 -52.14
N ASP A 256 -66.37 13.61 -51.58
CA ASP A 256 -64.98 13.52 -51.13
C ASP A 256 -64.90 12.93 -49.70
N GLU A 257 -63.94 12.04 -49.45
CA GLU A 257 -63.68 11.45 -48.12
C GLU A 257 -62.80 12.40 -47.27
N SER A 258 -63.18 12.64 -46.01
CA SER A 258 -62.45 13.54 -45.08
C SER A 258 -61.26 12.84 -44.40
N THR A 259 -60.07 13.44 -44.45
CA THR A 259 -58.84 12.94 -43.79
C THR A 259 -58.64 13.45 -42.36
N ALA A 260 -59.51 14.31 -41.85
CA ALA A 260 -59.30 15.02 -40.57
C ALA A 260 -59.20 14.08 -39.35
N GLU A 261 -59.99 13.00 -39.31
CA GLU A 261 -59.93 12.01 -38.23
C GLU A 261 -58.63 11.16 -38.28
N LEU A 262 -58.12 10.88 -39.48
CA LEU A 262 -56.86 10.15 -39.67
C LEU A 262 -55.65 10.99 -39.26
N GLU A 263 -55.64 12.29 -39.58
CA GLU A 263 -54.56 13.21 -39.18
C GLU A 263 -54.48 13.38 -37.65
N ALA A 264 -55.63 13.49 -36.98
CA ALA A 264 -55.70 13.57 -35.52
C ALA A 264 -55.16 12.30 -34.84
N ASN A 265 -55.52 11.12 -35.38
CA ASN A 265 -55.04 9.84 -34.86
C ASN A 265 -53.53 9.66 -35.04
N ILE A 266 -52.96 10.10 -36.17
CA ILE A 266 -51.50 10.03 -36.41
C ILE A 266 -50.73 10.95 -35.43
N GLN A 267 -51.20 12.18 -35.21
CA GLN A 267 -50.57 13.10 -34.25
C GLN A 267 -50.60 12.55 -32.82
N GLN A 268 -51.72 11.92 -32.43
CA GLN A 268 -51.85 11.28 -31.12
C GLN A 268 -50.90 10.09 -30.97
N ILE A 269 -50.73 9.28 -32.01
CA ILE A 269 -49.78 8.15 -32.00
C ILE A 269 -48.33 8.65 -31.91
N ASP A 270 -47.98 9.74 -32.59
CA ASP A 270 -46.64 10.34 -32.50
C ASP A 270 -46.33 10.90 -31.11
N GLU A 271 -47.29 11.55 -30.45
CA GLU A 271 -47.14 11.99 -29.06
C GLU A 271 -47.00 10.83 -28.08
N ILE A 272 -47.78 9.76 -28.28
CA ILE A 272 -47.66 8.53 -27.49
C ILE A 272 -46.26 7.93 -27.68
N ASN A 273 -45.80 7.77 -28.93
CA ASN A 273 -44.49 7.21 -29.24
C ASN A 273 -43.33 8.05 -28.69
N ARG A 274 -43.47 9.38 -28.66
CA ARG A 274 -42.49 10.27 -28.00
C ARG A 274 -42.37 9.96 -26.49
N LYS A 275 -43.50 9.72 -25.81
CA LYS A 275 -43.52 9.34 -24.39
C LYS A 275 -42.95 7.94 -24.15
N VAL A 276 -43.25 6.98 -25.04
CA VAL A 276 -42.69 5.62 -24.97
C VAL A 276 -41.17 5.65 -25.12
N ARG A 277 -40.63 6.43 -26.07
CA ARG A 277 -39.17 6.56 -26.24
C ARG A 277 -38.50 7.15 -25.00
N ALA A 278 -39.09 8.19 -24.40
CA ALA A 278 -38.57 8.77 -23.16
C ALA A 278 -38.55 7.75 -21.99
N ASN A 279 -39.57 6.91 -21.87
CA ASN A 279 -39.61 5.84 -20.87
C ASN A 279 -38.55 4.75 -21.15
N LEU A 280 -38.36 4.34 -22.40
CA LEU A 280 -37.32 3.38 -22.79
C LEU A 280 -35.90 3.91 -22.51
N ASP A 281 -35.66 5.20 -22.77
CA ASP A 281 -34.39 5.86 -22.45
C ASP A 281 -34.15 5.90 -20.93
N LYS A 282 -35.20 6.09 -20.14
CA LYS A 282 -35.13 6.02 -18.68
C LYS A 282 -34.85 4.60 -18.18
N ASP A 283 -35.58 3.59 -18.66
CA ASP A 283 -35.35 2.17 -18.29
C ASP A 283 -33.91 1.74 -18.61
N LYS A 284 -33.39 2.17 -19.76
CA LYS A 284 -32.00 1.93 -20.14
C LYS A 284 -31.02 2.62 -19.19
N ALA A 285 -31.28 3.88 -18.80
CA ALA A 285 -30.45 4.60 -17.85
C ALA A 285 -30.47 3.97 -16.43
N GLU A 286 -31.63 3.45 -16.00
CA GLU A 286 -31.76 2.72 -14.74
C GLU A 286 -31.03 1.37 -14.76
N THR A 287 -31.09 0.66 -15.90
CA THR A 287 -30.36 -0.60 -16.10
C THR A 287 -28.84 -0.36 -16.05
N ASP A 288 -28.34 0.64 -16.80
CA ASP A 288 -26.92 1.05 -16.76
C ASP A 288 -26.48 1.35 -15.31
N ALA A 289 -27.27 2.10 -14.56
CA ALA A 289 -26.95 2.46 -13.17
C ALA A 289 -26.93 1.23 -12.25
N SER A 290 -27.86 0.29 -12.46
CA SER A 290 -27.92 -0.98 -11.73
C SER A 290 -26.68 -1.84 -11.99
N ASP A 291 -26.23 -1.94 -13.24
CA ASP A 291 -25.05 -2.72 -13.64
C ASP A 291 -23.77 -2.18 -12.97
N TYR A 292 -23.58 -0.86 -12.95
CA TYR A 292 -22.44 -0.26 -12.25
C TYR A 292 -22.51 -0.44 -10.73
N ARG A 293 -23.72 -0.45 -10.16
CA ARG A 293 -23.91 -0.75 -8.73
C ARG A 293 -23.53 -2.20 -8.43
N GLN A 294 -23.90 -3.15 -9.29
CA GLN A 294 -23.50 -4.55 -9.12
C GLN A 294 -21.98 -4.71 -9.22
N GLN A 295 -21.32 -4.02 -10.15
CA GLN A 295 -19.85 -4.00 -10.24
C GLN A 295 -19.20 -3.43 -8.97
N TYR A 296 -19.79 -2.39 -8.38
CA TYR A 296 -19.32 -1.82 -7.10
C TYR A 296 -19.40 -2.84 -5.95
N GLU A 297 -20.50 -3.59 -5.84
CA GLU A 297 -20.67 -4.62 -4.81
C GLU A 297 -19.66 -5.77 -5.00
N VAL A 298 -19.43 -6.21 -6.24
CA VAL A 298 -18.41 -7.23 -6.56
C VAL A 298 -17.02 -6.76 -6.15
N LEU A 299 -16.61 -5.54 -6.53
CA LEU A 299 -15.32 -4.97 -6.15
C LEU A 299 -15.19 -4.75 -4.63
N THR A 300 -16.30 -4.49 -3.94
CA THR A 300 -16.33 -4.43 -2.47
C THR A 300 -16.08 -5.80 -1.85
N GLY A 301 -16.68 -6.86 -2.40
CA GLY A 301 -16.39 -8.24 -2.02
C GLY A 301 -14.93 -8.63 -2.25
N GLU A 302 -14.36 -8.27 -3.40
CA GLU A 302 -12.95 -8.52 -3.71
C GLU A 302 -12.00 -7.81 -2.74
N ILE A 303 -12.24 -6.54 -2.41
CA ILE A 303 -11.45 -5.80 -1.40
C ILE A 303 -11.49 -6.51 -0.05
N ASN A 304 -12.68 -6.92 0.39
CA ASN A 304 -12.83 -7.60 1.67
C ASN A 304 -12.11 -8.95 1.68
N ALA A 305 -12.15 -9.69 0.56
CA ALA A 305 -11.40 -10.94 0.42
C ALA A 305 -9.88 -10.72 0.48
N VAL A 306 -9.35 -9.69 -0.21
CA VAL A 306 -7.92 -9.35 -0.13
C VAL A 306 -7.52 -8.93 1.28
N ARG A 307 -8.35 -8.15 1.98
CA ARG A 307 -8.12 -7.78 3.38
C ARG A 307 -8.09 -9.00 4.30
N GLN A 308 -9.04 -9.91 4.11
CA GLN A 308 -9.08 -11.16 4.86
C GLN A 308 -7.82 -12.01 4.61
N GLN A 309 -7.38 -12.14 3.35
CA GLN A 309 -6.12 -12.84 3.02
C GLN A 309 -4.89 -12.21 3.68
N LYS A 310 -4.84 -10.88 3.81
CA LYS A 310 -3.74 -10.20 4.55
C LYS A 310 -3.79 -10.53 6.04
N SER A 311 -4.96 -10.47 6.67
CA SER A 311 -5.13 -10.85 8.07
C SER A 311 -4.74 -12.31 8.30
N GLU A 312 -5.24 -13.23 7.47
CA GLU A 312 -4.88 -14.65 7.54
C GLU A 312 -3.38 -14.89 7.34
N LEU A 313 -2.72 -14.13 6.46
CA LEU A 313 -1.27 -14.22 6.25
C LEU A 313 -0.47 -13.81 7.49
N LEU A 314 -0.96 -12.83 8.24
CA LEU A 314 -0.34 -12.35 9.47
C LEU A 314 -0.71 -13.18 10.71
N GLU A 315 -1.90 -13.79 10.74
CA GLU A 315 -2.34 -14.67 11.83
C GLU A 315 -1.65 -16.04 11.77
N ASN A 316 -1.47 -16.60 10.57
CA ASN A 316 -0.79 -17.89 10.38
C ASN A 316 0.74 -17.77 10.38
N ALA A 317 1.25 -16.55 10.49
CA ALA A 317 2.68 -16.28 10.57
C ALA A 317 3.24 -16.67 11.94
N ASP A 318 4.38 -17.34 11.94
CA ASP A 318 5.11 -17.70 13.16
C ASP A 318 5.81 -16.46 13.75
N LEU A 319 4.99 -15.62 14.39
CA LEU A 319 5.36 -14.36 15.01
C LEU A 319 6.29 -14.57 16.21
N PRO A 320 7.23 -13.65 16.46
CA PRO A 320 8.23 -13.80 17.52
C PRO A 320 7.66 -13.62 18.94
N LEU A 321 6.48 -13.02 19.07
CA LEU A 321 5.84 -12.73 20.35
C LEU A 321 4.33 -12.81 20.19
N GLU A 322 3.65 -13.43 21.15
CA GLU A 322 2.19 -13.51 21.17
C GLU A 322 1.57 -12.11 21.26
N GLY A 323 0.52 -11.85 20.47
CA GLY A 323 -0.13 -10.54 20.42
C GLY A 323 0.64 -9.46 19.65
N LEU A 324 1.76 -9.79 19.01
CA LEU A 324 2.45 -8.91 18.05
C LEU A 324 1.85 -9.07 16.66
N SER A 325 1.62 -7.96 15.96
CA SER A 325 1.09 -7.94 14.59
C SER A 325 1.60 -6.72 13.83
N VAL A 326 1.27 -6.64 12.54
CA VAL A 326 1.55 -5.48 11.70
C VAL A 326 0.23 -4.96 11.13
N GLU A 327 -0.12 -3.72 11.45
CA GLU A 327 -1.31 -3.05 10.92
C GLU A 327 -0.87 -1.77 10.21
N GLU A 328 -1.35 -1.54 8.99
CA GLU A 328 -1.03 -0.35 8.17
C GLU A 328 0.48 -0.05 8.02
N GLY A 329 1.32 -1.08 8.12
CA GLY A 329 2.79 -0.92 8.05
C GLY A 329 3.43 -0.45 9.36
N GLU A 330 2.73 -0.57 10.49
CA GLU A 330 3.22 -0.29 11.83
C GLU A 330 3.18 -1.54 12.72
N LEU A 331 4.09 -1.60 13.71
CA LEU A 331 4.07 -2.65 14.71
C LEU A 331 2.97 -2.39 15.74
N VAL A 332 2.11 -3.38 15.93
CA VAL A 332 1.05 -3.37 16.94
C VAL A 332 1.29 -4.52 17.91
N TYR A 333 1.30 -4.22 19.21
CA TYR A 333 1.46 -5.22 20.27
C TYR A 333 0.33 -5.08 21.29
N MET A 334 -0.43 -6.15 21.50
CA MET A 334 -1.60 -6.17 22.40
C MET A 334 -2.59 -5.03 22.07
N GLY A 335 -2.81 -4.77 20.78
CA GLY A 335 -3.71 -3.72 20.28
C GLY A 335 -3.19 -2.28 20.41
N LYS A 336 -1.91 -2.08 20.73
CA LYS A 336 -1.28 -0.75 20.83
C LYS A 336 -0.22 -0.56 19.76
N CYS A 337 -0.24 0.58 19.08
CA CYS A 337 0.83 1.02 18.20
C CYS A 337 2.12 1.34 18.99
N TRP A 338 3.26 1.36 18.30
CA TRP A 338 4.59 1.54 18.90
C TRP A 338 4.72 2.74 19.84
N ASP A 339 4.15 3.88 19.46
CA ASP A 339 4.16 5.14 20.21
C ASP A 339 3.34 5.08 21.52
N ASN A 340 2.36 4.18 21.57
CA ASN A 340 1.49 3.95 22.73
C ASN A 340 1.94 2.76 23.60
N MET A 341 3.04 2.09 23.22
CA MET A 341 3.67 1.06 24.04
C MET A 341 4.49 1.69 25.17
N SER A 342 4.45 1.10 26.36
CA SER A 342 5.41 1.43 27.42
C SER A 342 6.84 1.04 27.02
N GLY A 343 7.86 1.69 27.58
CA GLY A 343 9.26 1.38 27.27
C GLY A 343 9.62 -0.10 27.51
N SER A 344 9.01 -0.73 28.52
CA SER A 344 9.19 -2.16 28.79
C SER A 344 8.56 -3.05 27.72
N GLN A 345 7.39 -2.69 27.19
CA GLN A 345 6.76 -3.39 26.06
C GLN A 345 7.62 -3.23 24.80
N GLN A 346 8.11 -2.03 24.51
CA GLN A 346 9.00 -1.80 23.36
C GLN A 346 10.27 -2.66 23.46
N LEU A 347 10.87 -2.78 24.65
CA LEU A 347 12.03 -3.64 24.89
C LEU A 347 11.71 -5.13 24.69
N LYS A 348 10.58 -5.62 25.22
CA LYS A 348 10.12 -7.01 25.02
C LYS A 348 9.92 -7.32 23.53
N VAL A 349 9.19 -6.47 22.81
CA VAL A 349 8.96 -6.60 21.37
C VAL A 349 10.28 -6.58 20.60
N SER A 350 11.15 -5.61 20.87
CA SER A 350 12.46 -5.49 20.22
C SER A 350 13.30 -6.75 20.44
N THR A 351 13.36 -7.24 21.69
CA THR A 351 14.15 -8.42 22.05
C THR A 351 13.63 -9.67 21.35
N ALA A 352 12.30 -9.84 21.28
CA ALA A 352 11.68 -10.97 20.59
C ALA A 352 11.98 -10.95 19.07
N ILE A 353 11.90 -9.77 18.44
CA ILE A 353 12.22 -9.59 17.02
C ILE A 353 13.68 -9.96 16.73
N VAL A 354 14.62 -9.47 17.52
CA VAL A 354 16.06 -9.74 17.34
C VAL A 354 16.37 -11.23 17.46
N ARG A 355 15.75 -11.92 18.43
CA ARG A 355 15.91 -13.36 18.59
C ARG A 355 15.44 -14.12 17.34
N LYS A 356 14.27 -13.79 16.81
CA LYS A 356 13.71 -14.47 15.65
C LYS A 356 14.52 -14.18 14.38
N LEU A 357 15.09 -12.98 14.29
CA LEU A 357 15.98 -12.58 13.19
C LEU A 357 17.24 -13.45 13.13
N LYS A 358 17.91 -13.69 14.27
CA LYS A 358 19.07 -14.59 14.33
C LYS A 358 19.01 -15.46 15.59
N PRO A 359 18.37 -16.66 15.51
CA PRO A 359 18.25 -17.57 16.65
C PRO A 359 19.59 -18.08 17.20
N GLN A 360 20.67 -17.95 16.42
CA GLN A 360 22.03 -18.30 16.82
C GLN A 360 22.65 -17.25 17.76
N CYS A 361 22.14 -16.01 17.77
CA CYS A 361 22.57 -14.96 18.69
C CYS A 361 21.78 -15.08 20.01
N GLY A 362 22.45 -15.52 21.06
CA GLY A 362 21.85 -15.83 22.36
C GLY A 362 21.96 -14.73 23.40
N PHE A 363 22.46 -13.55 23.03
CA PHE A 363 22.63 -12.42 23.94
C PHE A 363 22.03 -11.14 23.35
N ILE A 364 21.75 -10.16 24.20
CA ILE A 364 21.30 -8.81 23.82
C ILE A 364 21.90 -7.75 24.76
N LEU A 365 22.29 -6.62 24.19
CA LEU A 365 22.83 -5.48 24.94
C LEU A 365 21.76 -4.41 25.11
N LEU A 366 21.53 -3.98 26.36
CA LEU A 366 20.48 -3.03 26.71
C LEU A 366 21.06 -1.85 27.50
N ASP A 367 20.99 -0.64 26.96
CA ASP A 367 21.40 0.56 27.70
C ASP A 367 20.16 1.20 28.36
N LYS A 368 20.36 1.82 29.53
CA LYS A 368 19.37 2.70 30.20
C LYS A 368 18.11 2.02 30.73
N LEU A 369 18.27 0.94 31.50
CA LEU A 369 17.12 0.27 32.12
C LEU A 369 16.49 1.04 33.29
N GLU A 370 16.99 2.22 33.68
CA GLU A 370 16.41 3.05 34.77
C GLU A 370 14.94 3.43 34.56
N GLN A 371 14.43 3.37 33.33
CA GLN A 371 13.03 3.66 33.00
C GLN A 371 12.06 2.56 33.48
N MET A 372 12.57 1.39 33.87
CA MET A 372 11.76 0.27 34.36
C MET A 372 11.71 0.26 35.89
N ASP A 373 10.53 0.03 36.45
CA ASP A 373 10.41 -0.28 37.87
C ASP A 373 10.91 -1.70 38.19
N MET A 374 11.01 -2.00 39.49
CA MET A 374 11.55 -3.27 39.96
C MET A 374 10.68 -4.48 39.60
N ALA A 375 9.36 -4.31 39.55
CA ALA A 375 8.44 -5.39 39.17
C ALA A 375 8.65 -5.76 37.70
N THR A 376 8.67 -4.75 36.83
CA THR A 376 8.86 -4.90 35.39
C THR A 376 10.23 -5.48 35.06
N LEU A 377 11.29 -5.11 35.79
CA LEU A 377 12.62 -5.70 35.63
C LEU A 377 12.63 -7.19 35.95
N ARG A 378 11.96 -7.61 37.04
CA ARG A 378 11.86 -9.04 37.41
C ARG A 378 11.08 -9.82 36.36
N ASP A 379 9.96 -9.28 35.90
CA ASP A 379 9.14 -9.91 34.85
C ASP A 379 9.92 -10.04 33.54
N PHE A 380 10.71 -9.02 33.19
CA PHE A 380 11.57 -9.05 32.01
C PHE A 380 12.72 -10.05 32.14
N GLY A 381 13.36 -10.12 33.31
CA GLY A 381 14.39 -11.11 33.62
C GLY A 381 13.86 -12.55 33.55
N ALA A 382 12.70 -12.81 34.17
CA ALA A 382 12.05 -14.13 34.12
C ALA A 382 11.66 -14.53 32.69
N TRP A 383 11.16 -13.57 31.90
CA TRP A 383 10.88 -13.80 30.48
C TRP A 383 12.17 -14.15 29.71
N LEU A 384 13.27 -13.42 29.91
CA LEU A 384 14.57 -13.74 29.29
C LEU A 384 15.08 -15.14 29.66
N GLU A 385 14.88 -15.58 30.90
CA GLU A 385 15.24 -16.93 31.36
C GLU A 385 14.40 -18.01 30.69
N GLN A 386 13.07 -17.83 30.64
CA GLN A 386 12.16 -18.73 29.93
C GLN A 386 12.54 -18.85 28.45
N GLU A 387 12.92 -17.72 27.85
CA GLU A 387 13.37 -17.63 26.48
C GLU A 387 14.82 -18.10 26.28
N GLY A 388 15.57 -18.38 27.35
CA GLY A 388 16.97 -18.81 27.29
C GLY A 388 17.92 -17.77 26.71
N LEU A 389 17.58 -16.48 26.77
CA LEU A 389 18.39 -15.35 26.31
C LEU A 389 19.25 -14.77 27.44
N GLN A 390 20.40 -14.21 27.09
CA GLN A 390 21.27 -13.46 28.00
C GLN A 390 21.14 -11.96 27.70
N ALA A 391 20.62 -11.17 28.63
CA ALA A 391 20.65 -9.71 28.50
C ALA A 391 21.74 -9.12 29.38
N ILE A 392 22.62 -8.32 28.80
CA ILE A 392 23.61 -7.51 29.54
C ILE A 392 23.14 -6.07 29.47
N ALA A 393 22.81 -5.52 30.63
CA ALA A 393 22.15 -4.23 30.71
C ALA A 393 22.87 -3.25 31.63
N THR A 394 22.71 -1.95 31.37
CA THR A 394 23.16 -0.89 32.29
C THR A 394 21.97 -0.27 33.01
N ARG A 395 22.17 0.11 34.28
CA ARG A 395 21.19 0.86 35.07
C ARG A 395 21.89 1.85 35.97
N VAL A 396 21.32 3.04 36.16
CA VAL A 396 21.78 3.99 37.17
C VAL A 396 21.23 3.58 38.53
N SER A 397 21.92 2.66 39.20
CA SER A 397 21.57 2.17 40.54
C SER A 397 22.78 1.50 41.19
N THR A 398 22.81 1.47 42.52
CA THR A 398 23.75 0.67 43.32
C THR A 398 23.01 -0.30 44.23
N GLY A 399 21.73 -0.59 43.93
CA GLY A 399 20.90 -1.50 44.69
C GLY A 399 21.20 -2.98 44.42
N GLU A 400 20.55 -3.85 45.19
CA GLU A 400 20.72 -5.31 45.15
C GLU A 400 20.35 -5.94 43.80
N GLU A 401 19.62 -5.22 42.94
CA GLU A 401 19.30 -5.69 41.59
C GLU A 401 20.50 -5.67 40.63
N CYS A 402 21.55 -4.92 40.97
CA CYS A 402 22.75 -4.83 40.16
C CYS A 402 23.62 -6.06 40.40
N SER A 403 23.82 -6.88 39.36
CA SER A 403 24.72 -8.02 39.41
C SER A 403 26.17 -7.58 39.64
N ILE A 404 26.53 -6.42 39.09
CA ILE A 404 27.88 -5.84 39.13
C ILE A 404 27.74 -4.35 39.33
N ILE A 405 28.53 -3.77 40.23
CA ILE A 405 28.58 -2.32 40.44
C ILE A 405 29.91 -1.81 39.89
N ILE A 406 29.84 -0.75 39.07
CA ILE A 406 31.01 -0.09 38.50
C ILE A 406 31.27 1.23 39.22
N GLU A 407 32.48 1.38 39.73
CA GLU A 407 32.99 2.58 40.41
C GLU A 407 34.35 2.96 39.82
N ASP A 408 34.46 4.20 39.35
CA ASP A 408 35.66 4.80 38.76
C ASP A 408 36.33 3.91 37.67
N GLY A 409 35.50 3.26 36.85
CA GLY A 409 35.96 2.39 35.77
C GLY A 409 36.45 1.00 36.20
N TYR A 410 36.28 0.62 37.47
CA TYR A 410 36.52 -0.72 38.00
C TYR A 410 35.22 -1.39 38.44
N VAL A 411 35.24 -2.71 38.57
CA VAL A 411 34.23 -3.42 39.37
C VAL A 411 34.48 -3.10 40.84
N ALA A 412 33.45 -2.70 41.58
CA ALA A 412 33.56 -2.40 43.01
C ALA A 412 34.23 -3.55 43.78
N GLY A 413 35.27 -3.24 44.56
CA GLY A 413 36.09 -4.22 45.29
C GLY A 413 37.18 -4.91 44.45
N GLN A 414 37.36 -4.50 43.18
CA GLN A 414 38.44 -4.94 42.30
C GLN A 414 39.35 -3.77 41.88
N GLU A 415 39.55 -2.79 42.77
CA GLU A 415 40.40 -1.64 42.48
C GLU A 415 41.85 -2.09 42.26
N GLY A 416 42.44 -1.67 41.13
CA GLY A 416 43.85 -1.94 40.82
C GLY A 416 44.15 -3.26 40.11
N VAL A 417 43.13 -4.03 39.69
CA VAL A 417 43.32 -5.16 38.77
C VAL A 417 43.89 -4.65 37.44
N MET A 418 45.01 -5.21 37.00
CA MET A 418 45.54 -5.02 35.64
C MET A 418 45.40 -6.33 34.86
N ILE A 419 44.90 -6.22 33.63
CA ILE A 419 44.63 -7.39 32.77
C ILE A 419 45.81 -7.60 31.81
N GLN A 420 46.34 -6.50 31.27
CA GLN A 420 47.60 -6.45 30.55
C GLN A 420 48.75 -6.18 31.52
N GLN A 421 49.87 -6.87 31.30
CA GLN A 421 51.14 -6.41 31.85
C GLN A 421 51.52 -5.11 31.13
N PRO A 422 51.96 -4.06 31.84
CA PRO A 422 52.51 -2.88 31.20
C PRO A 422 53.66 -3.32 30.27
N PRO A 423 53.87 -2.64 29.13
CA PRO A 423 55.06 -2.89 28.33
C PRO A 423 56.27 -2.78 29.26
N GLY A 424 56.94 -3.90 29.53
CA GLY A 424 58.09 -3.91 30.42
C GLY A 424 59.13 -2.90 29.94
N GLU A 425 59.80 -2.23 30.89
CA GLU A 425 61.10 -1.66 30.59
C GLU A 425 61.93 -2.76 29.92
N ILE A 426 62.60 -2.39 28.83
CA ILE A 426 63.54 -3.27 28.15
C ILE A 426 64.58 -3.65 29.20
N ASP A 427 64.52 -4.87 29.72
CA ASP A 427 65.59 -5.47 30.50
C ASP A 427 66.81 -5.54 29.58
N PRO A 428 67.84 -4.70 29.78
CA PRO A 428 69.04 -4.77 28.98
C PRO A 428 69.80 -5.97 29.53
N GLY A 429 69.41 -7.18 29.13
CA GLY A 429 69.95 -8.43 29.66
C GLY A 429 71.48 -8.41 29.76
N GLU A 430 72.01 -9.20 30.70
CA GLU A 430 73.44 -9.29 31.04
C GLU A 430 74.33 -9.30 29.79
N GLY A 431 74.84 -8.12 29.40
CA GLY A 431 75.47 -7.96 28.10
C GLY A 431 75.74 -6.52 27.66
N TRP A 432 75.10 -5.52 28.30
CA TRP A 432 75.48 -4.11 28.11
C TRP A 432 76.72 -3.76 28.94
N GLY A 433 77.85 -4.32 28.52
CA GLY A 433 79.17 -3.82 28.90
C GLY A 433 79.32 -2.37 28.44
N THR A 434 79.74 -1.52 29.37
CA THR A 434 80.10 -0.11 29.21
C THR A 434 80.71 0.20 27.82
N ALA A 435 80.01 1.01 27.03
CA ALA A 435 80.61 1.65 25.86
C ALA A 435 81.74 2.60 26.32
N PRO A 436 82.92 2.59 25.68
CA PRO A 436 84.01 3.47 26.07
C PRO A 436 83.67 4.93 25.77
N SER A 437 83.94 5.80 26.76
CA SER A 437 83.77 7.25 26.68
C SER A 437 84.58 7.83 25.50
N PRO A 438 83.98 8.64 24.61
CA PRO A 438 84.75 9.31 23.56
C PRO A 438 85.60 10.44 24.17
N SER A 439 86.92 10.29 24.12
CA SER A 439 87.87 11.35 24.48
C SER A 439 87.96 12.36 23.33
N TRP A 440 87.33 13.50 23.48
CA TRP A 440 87.59 14.66 22.63
C TRP A 440 88.92 15.30 23.07
N LYS A 441 89.96 15.21 22.23
CA LYS A 441 91.14 16.06 22.37
C LYS A 441 90.96 17.31 21.51
N ALA A 442 90.90 18.46 22.19
CA ALA A 442 91.00 19.77 21.57
C ALA A 442 92.49 20.09 21.29
N GLY A 443 92.78 20.59 20.09
CA GLY A 443 93.98 21.38 19.81
C GLY A 443 95.11 20.69 19.03
N GLU A 444 95.35 21.26 17.84
CA GLU A 444 96.66 21.51 17.20
C GLU A 444 97.42 20.40 16.43
N PHE A 445 97.62 20.74 15.15
CA PHE A 445 98.50 20.26 14.08
C PHE A 445 98.23 18.92 13.37
#